data_AF-A0A939S1E3-F1
#
_entry.id   AF-A0A939S1E3-F1
#
_cell.length_a   1.000
_cell.length_b   1.000
_cell.length_c   1.000
_cell.angle_alpha   90.00
_cell.angle_beta   90.00
_cell.angle_gamma   90.00
#
_symmetry.space_group_name_H-M   'P 1'
#
loop_
_entity.id
_entity.type
_entity.pdbx_description
1 polymer ?
#
loop_
_entity_poly.entity_id
_entity_poly.type
_entity_poly.pdbx_seq_one_letter_code
_entity_poly.pdbx_strand_id
1 'polypeptide(L)'
;MLNLADTPPLVATSEADSQRLIAADLRLLIAQIETSMRRIAAAMDQEHSNDPEGSADVFILDDVTPRYATANAALNACRAGLGHALQYLSESGNPA
;
A
#
# COMPACT_ATOMS: atom_id res chain seq x y z
N MET A 1 -2.93 6.26 58.87
CA MET A 1 -3.54 6.90 57.68
C MET A 1 -2.69 6.54 56.48
N LEU A 2 -3.10 5.55 55.69
CA LEU A 2 -2.46 5.16 54.44
C LEU A 2 -3.39 5.61 53.32
N ASN A 3 -3.06 6.70 52.65
CA ASN A 3 -3.68 7.09 51.38
C ASN A 3 -2.55 7.34 50.39
N LEU A 4 -2.04 6.26 49.81
CA LEU A 4 -1.34 6.33 48.53
C LEU A 4 -2.24 5.59 47.56
N ALA A 5 -3.17 6.34 46.95
CA ALA A 5 -3.87 5.89 45.77
C ALA A 5 -2.86 5.91 44.61
N ASP A 6 -1.93 4.96 44.65
CA ASP A 6 -1.07 4.59 43.55
C ASP A 6 -1.95 3.83 42.58
N THR A 7 -2.78 4.58 41.86
CA THR A 7 -3.48 4.04 40.71
C THR A 7 -2.41 3.99 39.63
N PRO A 8 -1.90 2.80 39.24
CA PRO A 8 -0.99 2.73 38.12
C PRO A 8 -1.71 3.39 36.93
N PRO A 9 -1.04 4.21 36.11
CA PRO A 9 -1.66 4.78 34.93
C PRO A 9 -2.11 3.58 34.11
N LEU A 10 -3.42 3.32 34.13
CA LEU A 10 -4.07 2.30 33.34
C LEU A 10 -3.57 2.52 31.94
N VAL A 11 -2.92 1.49 31.42
CA VAL A 11 -2.23 1.39 30.13
C VAL A 11 -3.13 1.92 29.02
N ALA A 12 -3.19 3.24 28.90
CA ALA A 12 -3.40 3.90 27.64
C ALA A 12 -2.10 3.59 26.91
N THR A 13 -2.12 2.59 26.04
CA THR A 13 -1.26 2.64 24.86
C THR A 13 -1.34 4.08 24.38
N SER A 14 -0.25 4.83 24.54
CA SER A 14 -0.29 6.27 24.31
C SER A 14 -0.95 6.49 22.95
N GLU A 15 -1.81 7.48 22.80
CA GLU A 15 -2.40 7.79 21.49
C GLU A 15 -1.32 7.86 20.40
N ALA A 16 -0.12 8.34 20.78
CA ALA A 16 1.08 8.32 19.97
C ALA A 16 1.59 6.90 19.61
N ASP A 17 1.51 5.92 20.52
CA ASP A 17 1.90 4.54 20.24
C ASP A 17 0.89 3.86 19.32
N SER A 18 -0.41 4.12 19.51
CA SER A 18 -1.46 3.64 18.59
C SER A 18 -1.28 4.23 17.19
N GLN A 19 -1.01 5.54 17.10
CA GLN A 19 -0.73 6.23 15.85
C GLN A 19 0.51 5.70 15.15
N ARG A 20 1.59 5.41 15.89
CA ARG A 20 2.81 4.79 15.34
C ARG A 20 2.55 3.40 14.79
N LEU A 21 1.74 2.59 15.47
CA LEU A 21 1.35 1.26 14.99
C LEU A 21 0.54 1.35 13.69
N ILE A 22 -0.46 2.23 13.63
CA ILE A 22 -1.25 2.47 12.41
C ILE A 22 -0.32 2.95 11.28
N ALA A 23 0.59 3.88 11.56
CA ALA A 23 1.53 4.38 10.56
C ALA A 23 2.52 3.29 10.10
N ALA A 24 2.90 2.34 10.95
CA ALA A 24 3.73 1.20 10.55
C ALA A 24 2.94 0.25 9.62
N ASP A 25 1.68 -0.03 9.95
CA ASP A 25 0.79 -0.86 9.13
C ASP A 25 0.55 -0.26 7.74
N LEU A 26 0.24 1.04 7.66
CA LEU A 26 0.06 1.74 6.40
C LEU A 26 1.33 1.70 5.51
N ARG A 27 2.53 1.78 6.11
CA ARG A 27 3.80 1.64 5.38
C ARG A 27 3.98 0.22 4.83
N LEU A 28 3.58 -0.80 5.59
CA LEU A 28 3.62 -2.19 5.14
C LEU A 28 2.65 -2.41 3.95
N LEU A 29 1.44 -1.86 4.03
CA LEU A 29 0.47 -1.92 2.92
C LEU A 29 0.99 -1.25 1.66
N ILE A 30 1.65 -0.09 1.76
CA ILE A 30 2.30 0.57 0.62
C ILE A 30 3.37 -0.34 -0.01
N ALA A 31 4.24 -0.94 0.80
CA ALA A 31 5.28 -1.85 0.30
C ALA A 31 4.68 -3.08 -0.41
N GLN A 32 3.55 -3.59 0.09
CA GLN A 32 2.83 -4.70 -0.53
C GLN A 32 2.19 -4.29 -1.86
N ILE A 33 1.59 -3.10 -1.94
CA ILE A 33 1.05 -2.54 -3.19
C ILE A 33 2.16 -2.38 -4.22
N GLU A 34 3.31 -1.82 -3.86
CA GLU A 34 4.45 -1.68 -4.75
C GLU A 34 4.96 -3.04 -5.26
N THR A 35 4.91 -4.07 -4.41
CA THR A 35 5.22 -5.45 -4.83
C THR A 35 4.20 -5.99 -5.83
N SER A 36 2.91 -5.73 -5.63
CA SER A 36 1.86 -6.12 -6.58
C SER A 36 2.03 -5.41 -7.93
N MET A 37 2.34 -4.11 -7.93
CA MET A 37 2.62 -3.34 -9.15
C MET A 37 3.81 -3.92 -9.93
N ARG A 38 4.90 -4.30 -9.24
CA ARG A 38 6.05 -4.98 -9.89
C ARG A 38 5.67 -6.32 -10.51
N ARG A 39 4.81 -7.11 -9.86
CA ARG A 39 4.32 -8.38 -10.42
C ARG A 39 3.46 -8.16 -11.66
N ILE A 40 2.63 -7.12 -11.66
CA ILE A 40 1.84 -6.72 -12.83
C ILE A 40 2.75 -6.31 -13.98
N ALA A 41 3.77 -5.49 -13.72
CA ALA A 41 4.74 -5.09 -14.75
C ALA A 41 5.48 -6.31 -15.34
N ALA A 42 5.93 -7.24 -14.49
CA ALA A 42 6.58 -8.47 -14.95
C ALA A 42 5.64 -9.38 -15.78
N ALA A 43 4.35 -9.45 -15.40
CA ALA A 43 3.35 -10.22 -16.17
C ALA A 43 3.11 -9.60 -17.55
N MET A 44 3.05 -8.27 -17.63
CA MET A 44 2.97 -7.56 -18.91
C MET A 44 4.20 -7.84 -19.78
N ASP A 45 5.42 -7.75 -19.24
CA ASP A 45 6.65 -7.98 -20.02
C ASP A 45 6.75 -9.42 -20.55
N GLN A 46 6.27 -10.42 -19.80
CA GLN A 46 6.26 -11.82 -20.23
C GLN A 46 5.29 -12.09 -21.38
N GLU A 47 4.15 -11.42 -21.46
CA GLU A 47 3.23 -11.58 -22.61
C GLU A 47 3.84 -11.10 -23.94
N HIS A 48 4.77 -10.14 -23.90
CA HIS A 48 5.45 -9.64 -25.10
C HIS A 48 6.61 -10.52 -25.57
N SER A 49 7.11 -11.44 -24.73
CA SER A 49 8.29 -12.26 -25.05
C SER A 49 7.98 -13.68 -25.53
N ASN A 50 6.72 -14.11 -25.49
CA ASN A 50 6.29 -15.47 -25.84
C ASN A 50 5.82 -15.59 -27.31
N ASP A 51 6.39 -14.80 -28.22
CA ASP A 51 6.07 -14.87 -29.65
C ASP A 51 7.17 -15.64 -30.40
N PRO A 52 7.07 -16.98 -30.54
CA PRO A 52 7.94 -17.72 -31.43
C PRO A 52 7.49 -17.50 -32.88
N GLU A 53 8.41 -16.98 -33.68
CA GLU A 53 8.31 -16.84 -35.14
C GLU A 53 7.53 -17.99 -35.80
N GLY A 54 6.35 -17.71 -36.34
CA GLY A 54 5.72 -18.59 -37.33
C GLY A 54 4.28 -19.03 -37.07
N SER A 55 3.36 -18.09 -36.84
CA SER A 55 1.98 -18.29 -37.29
C SER A 55 1.30 -16.93 -37.46
N ALA A 56 0.77 -16.68 -38.65
CA ALA A 56 0.01 -15.48 -38.99
C ALA A 56 -1.38 -15.52 -38.33
N ASP A 57 -1.41 -15.40 -37.01
CA ASP A 57 -2.64 -15.09 -36.28
C ASP A 57 -2.44 -13.74 -35.61
N VAL A 58 -3.19 -12.74 -36.10
CA VAL A 58 -3.21 -11.41 -35.50
C VAL A 58 -3.88 -11.55 -34.15
N PHE A 59 -3.08 -11.83 -33.11
CA PHE A 59 -3.55 -11.75 -31.74
C PHE A 59 -3.84 -10.28 -31.47
N ILE A 60 -5.12 -9.93 -31.42
CA ILE A 60 -5.57 -8.64 -30.88
C ILE A 60 -5.27 -8.70 -29.37
N LEU A 61 -4.03 -8.34 -29.02
CA LEU A 61 -3.51 -8.26 -27.66
C LEU A 61 -4.02 -7.00 -26.92
N ASP A 62 -5.09 -6.37 -27.41
CA ASP A 62 -5.64 -5.14 -26.83
C ASP A 62 -6.55 -5.40 -25.64
N ASP A 63 -6.97 -6.64 -25.35
CA ASP A 63 -7.89 -6.91 -24.23
C ASP A 63 -7.19 -7.12 -22.88
N VAL A 64 -5.89 -7.44 -22.86
CA VAL A 64 -5.16 -7.79 -21.62
C VAL A 64 -4.38 -6.59 -21.04
N THR A 65 -3.79 -5.76 -21.89
CA THR A 65 -3.10 -4.53 -21.51
C THR A 65 -4.00 -3.54 -20.75
N PRO A 66 -5.27 -3.30 -21.13
CA PRO A 66 -6.18 -2.44 -20.37
C PRO A 66 -6.50 -2.99 -18.98
N ARG A 67 -6.54 -4.31 -18.80
CA ARG A 67 -6.84 -4.92 -17.50
C ARG A 67 -5.70 -4.71 -16.51
N TYR A 68 -4.46 -4.97 -16.93
CA TYR A 68 -3.28 -4.71 -16.11
C TYR A 68 -3.06 -3.21 -15.89
N ALA A 69 -3.32 -2.37 -16.88
CA ALA A 69 -3.29 -0.91 -16.74
C ALA A 69 -4.35 -0.41 -15.72
N THR A 70 -5.58 -0.93 -15.78
CA THR A 70 -6.66 -0.59 -14.84
C THR A 70 -6.31 -1.03 -13.42
N ALA A 71 -5.79 -2.24 -13.25
CA ALA A 71 -5.33 -2.74 -11.95
C ALA A 71 -4.18 -1.87 -11.39
N ASN A 72 -3.21 -1.50 -12.24
CA ASN A 72 -2.09 -0.66 -11.85
C ASN A 72 -2.56 0.78 -11.49
N ALA A 73 -3.54 1.32 -12.21
CA ALA A 73 -4.14 2.62 -11.89
C ALA A 73 -4.86 2.60 -10.53
N ALA A 74 -5.64 1.55 -10.25
CA ALA A 74 -6.31 1.37 -8.97
C ALA A 74 -5.31 1.22 -7.81
N LEU A 75 -4.23 0.45 -8.01
CA LEU A 75 -3.15 0.31 -7.02
C LEU A 75 -2.42 1.64 -6.77
N ASN A 76 -2.18 2.44 -7.81
CA ASN A 76 -1.60 3.77 -7.66
C ASN A 76 -2.50 4.73 -6.86
N ALA A 77 -3.81 4.73 -7.15
CA ALA A 77 -4.78 5.52 -6.39
C ALA A 77 -4.80 5.09 -4.91
N CYS A 78 -4.76 3.78 -4.64
CA CYS A 78 -4.67 3.25 -3.29
C CYS A 78 -3.39 3.70 -2.58
N ARG A 79 -2.23 3.59 -3.24
CA ARG A 79 -0.94 4.06 -2.72
C ARG A 79 -0.96 5.56 -2.38
N ALA A 80 -1.56 6.38 -3.24
CA ALA A 80 -1.72 7.81 -2.98
C ALA A 80 -2.59 8.08 -1.74
N GLY A 81 -3.74 7.39 -1.62
CA GLY A 81 -4.62 7.49 -0.45
C GLY A 81 -3.94 7.08 0.85
N LEU A 82 -3.18 5.98 0.86
CA LEU A 82 -2.40 5.54 2.02
C LEU A 82 -1.29 6.54 2.38
N GLY A 83 -0.64 7.14 1.37
CA GLY A 83 0.35 8.20 1.56
C GLY A 83 -0.24 9.44 2.23
N HIS A 84 -1.44 9.86 1.81
CA HIS A 84 -2.15 10.97 2.46
C HIS A 84 -2.53 10.62 3.90
N ALA A 85 -3.02 9.40 4.17
CA ALA A 85 -3.32 8.97 5.53
C ALA A 85 -2.08 9.04 6.44
N LEU A 86 -0.91 8.62 5.94
CA LEU A 86 0.36 8.74 6.68
C LEU A 86 0.76 10.18 6.96
N GLN A 87 0.53 11.10 6.01
CA GLN A 87 0.82 12.51 6.20
C GLN A 87 -0.05 13.11 7.31
N TYR A 88 -1.36 12.85 7.29
CA TYR A 88 -2.27 13.31 8.35
C TYR A 88 -1.88 12.79 9.74
N LEU A 89 -1.48 11.53 9.83
CA LEU A 89 -0.99 10.95 11.09
C LEU A 89 0.38 11.52 11.52
N SER A 90 1.16 12.10 10.60
CA SER A 90 2.43 12.73 10.95
C SER A 90 2.23 14.19 11.40
N GLU A 91 1.27 14.88 10.79
CA GLU A 91 0.92 16.27 11.12
C GLU A 91 0.20 16.38 12.48
N SER A 92 -0.67 15.43 12.83
CA SER A 92 -1.40 15.49 14.11
C SER A 92 -0.53 15.22 15.35
N GLY A 93 0.69 14.68 15.16
CA GLY A 93 1.65 14.43 16.23
C GLY A 93 2.64 15.58 16.50
N ASN A 94 2.57 16.67 15.73
CA ASN A 94 3.46 17.82 15.87
C ASN A 94 2.67 19.04 16.37
N PRO A 95 2.50 19.22 17.70
CA PRO A 95 1.89 20.45 18.22
C PRO A 95 2.81 21.63 17.88
N ALA A 96 2.23 22.63 17.21
CA ALA A 96 2.90 23.92 16.92
C ALA A 96 3.28 24.68 18.19
#